data_AF-A0A7V8RBX5-F1
#
_entry.id   AF-A0A7V8RBX5-F1
#
_cell.length_a   1.000
_cell.length_b   1.000
_cell.length_c   1.000
_cell.angle_alpha   90.00
_cell.angle_beta   90.00
_cell.angle_gamma   90.00
#
_symmetry.space_group_name_H-M   'P 1'
#
loop_
_entity.id
_entity.type
_entity.pdbx_description
1 polymer ?
#
loop_
_entity_poly.entity_id
_entity_poly.type
_entity_poly.pdbx_seq_one_letter_code
_entity_poly.pdbx_strand_id
1 'polypeptide(L)'
;MASPHEPWTDPDDTPEWTDDQFRRAAVWHGDKLIRPADGTLTRPGRPKSDNPKQQVTLRLDRAVLEGFRATGPGWQSRINAELRKALKLKD
;
A
#
# COMPACT_ATOMS: atom_id res chain seq x y z
N MET A 1 58.85 -21.29 -14.10
CA MET A 1 58.19 -19.97 -14.06
C MET A 1 56.70 -20.23 -14.21
N ALA A 2 55.92 -20.22 -13.13
CA ALA A 2 54.47 -20.32 -13.23
C ALA A 2 53.92 -18.91 -13.43
N SER A 3 53.16 -18.69 -14.52
CA SER A 3 52.49 -17.42 -14.78
C SER A 3 51.44 -17.12 -13.70
N PRO A 4 51.26 -15.86 -13.28
CA PRO A 4 50.20 -15.51 -12.34
C PRO A 4 48.84 -15.68 -13.02
N HIS A 5 47.97 -16.50 -12.44
CA HIS A 5 46.59 -16.65 -12.89
C HIS A 5 45.73 -15.56 -12.22
N GLU A 6 45.04 -14.74 -13.01
CA GLU A 6 44.04 -13.81 -12.47
C GLU A 6 42.91 -14.60 -11.81
N PRO A 7 42.44 -14.20 -10.61
CA PRO A 7 41.32 -14.87 -9.97
C PRO A 7 40.05 -14.68 -10.81
N TRP A 8 39.33 -15.78 -11.07
CA TRP A 8 38.04 -15.73 -11.76
C TRP A 8 37.00 -15.02 -10.88
N THR A 9 36.34 -14.03 -11.46
CA THR A 9 35.22 -13.32 -10.82
C THR A 9 33.91 -14.03 -11.15
N ASP A 10 33.18 -14.44 -10.11
CA ASP A 10 31.88 -15.08 -10.26
C ASP A 10 30.85 -14.04 -10.75
N PRO A 11 30.19 -14.25 -11.91
CA PRO A 11 29.17 -13.33 -12.40
C PRO A 11 27.91 -13.25 -11.51
N ASP A 12 27.71 -14.22 -10.61
CA ASP A 12 26.64 -14.22 -9.61
C ASP A 12 27.09 -13.62 -8.26
N ASP A 13 28.34 -13.16 -8.15
CA ASP A 13 28.81 -12.53 -6.91
C ASP A 13 28.07 -11.23 -6.64
N THR A 14 27.61 -11.07 -5.40
CA THR A 14 26.80 -9.90 -5.05
C THR A 14 27.72 -8.69 -4.96
N PRO A 15 27.40 -7.57 -5.67
CA PRO A 15 28.23 -6.39 -5.57
C PRO A 15 28.28 -5.89 -4.13
N GLU A 16 29.44 -5.34 -3.75
CA GLU A 16 29.61 -4.73 -2.45
C GLU A 16 28.56 -3.65 -2.21
N TRP A 17 28.03 -3.64 -1.00
CA TRP A 17 27.01 -2.66 -0.63
C TRP A 17 27.64 -1.29 -0.56
N THR A 18 26.99 -0.33 -1.21
CA THR A 18 27.43 1.08 -1.15
C THR A 18 27.09 1.69 0.21
N ASP A 19 27.84 2.70 0.63
CA ASP A 19 27.58 3.45 1.88
C ASP A 19 26.16 4.02 1.93
N ASP A 20 25.62 4.42 0.78
CA ASP A 20 24.24 4.90 0.69
C ASP A 20 23.24 3.76 0.91
N GLN A 21 23.47 2.57 0.37
CA GLN A 21 22.62 1.40 0.66
C GLN A 21 22.67 1.02 2.15
N PHE A 22 23.84 1.03 2.79
CA PHE A 22 23.97 0.83 4.24
C PHE A 22 23.21 1.89 5.04
N ARG A 23 23.30 3.16 4.63
CA ARG A 23 22.59 4.25 5.29
C ARG A 23 21.08 4.04 5.24
N ARG A 24 20.56 3.55 4.12
CA ARG A 24 19.13 3.34 3.88
C ARG A 24 18.58 2.02 4.42
N ALA A 25 19.45 1.07 4.75
CA ALA A 25 19.07 -0.25 5.25
C ALA A 25 18.39 -0.22 6.62
N ALA A 26 17.52 -1.21 6.85
CA ALA A 26 16.97 -1.47 8.16
C ALA A 26 18.08 -1.92 9.13
N VAL A 27 18.04 -1.42 10.37
CA VAL A 27 18.99 -1.79 11.42
C VAL A 27 18.28 -2.68 12.42
N TRP A 28 18.76 -3.92 12.52
CA TRP A 28 18.29 -4.92 13.47
C TRP A 28 19.35 -5.15 14.54
N HIS A 29 18.90 -5.34 15.77
CA HIS A 29 19.73 -5.82 16.88
C HIS A 29 19.08 -7.08 17.45
N GLY A 30 19.57 -8.25 17.00
CA GLY A 30 18.84 -9.51 17.15
C GLY A 30 17.48 -9.42 16.47
N ASP A 31 16.41 -9.84 17.16
CA ASP A 31 15.05 -9.79 16.64
C ASP A 31 14.37 -8.41 16.77
N LYS A 32 15.10 -7.39 17.25
CA LYS A 32 14.56 -6.05 17.48
C LYS A 32 14.93 -5.10 16.34
N LEU A 33 13.92 -4.57 15.66
CA LEU A 33 14.10 -3.47 14.70
C LEU A 33 14.39 -2.16 15.46
N ILE A 34 15.59 -1.62 15.25
CA ILE A 34 16.03 -0.35 15.84
C ILE A 34 15.69 0.82 14.91
N ARG A 35 15.82 0.62 13.60
CA ARG A 35 15.51 1.63 12.58
C ARG A 35 14.99 0.95 11.32
N PRO A 36 13.80 1.32 10.80
CA PRO A 36 13.32 0.79 9.53
C PRO A 36 14.19 1.29 8.38
N ALA A 37 14.22 0.52 7.28
CA ALA A 37 14.81 1.01 6.04
C ALA A 37 14.07 2.25 5.55
N ASP A 38 14.76 3.18 4.88
CA ASP A 38 14.13 4.30 4.19
C ASP A 38 14.08 4.05 2.67
N GLY A 39 13.16 4.73 1.99
CA GLY A 39 12.92 4.56 0.56
C GLY A 39 11.60 3.86 0.21
N THR A 40 11.42 3.63 -1.09
CA THR A 40 10.12 3.34 -1.72
C THR A 40 9.47 2.02 -1.26
N LEU A 41 10.22 1.16 -0.57
CA LEU A 41 9.75 -0.16 -0.12
C LEU A 41 9.27 -0.21 1.35
N THR A 42 9.28 0.89 2.11
CA THR A 42 8.97 0.79 3.55
C THR A 42 7.47 0.85 3.88
N ARG A 43 6.59 1.21 2.93
CA ARG A 43 5.13 1.16 3.12
C ARG A 43 4.40 0.87 1.80
N PRO A 44 4.10 -0.39 1.45
CA PRO A 44 3.20 -0.69 0.34
C PRO A 44 1.75 -0.45 0.79
N GLY A 45 1.40 0.80 1.08
CA GLY A 45 0.06 1.22 1.38
C GLY A 45 -0.29 2.42 0.52
N ARG A 46 -1.48 2.43 -0.08
CA ARG A 46 -2.04 3.66 -0.68
C ARG A 46 -1.99 4.76 0.40
N PRO A 47 -1.47 5.96 0.10
CA PRO A 47 -1.53 7.09 1.02
C PRO A 47 -2.94 7.21 1.58
N LYS A 48 -3.06 7.42 2.90
CA LYS A 48 -4.35 7.59 3.54
C LYS A 48 -5.02 8.79 2.90
N SER A 49 -6.23 8.59 2.36
CA SER A 49 -6.98 9.70 1.74
C SER A 49 -7.27 10.76 2.79
N ASP A 50 -7.13 12.04 2.42
CA ASP A 50 -7.44 13.17 3.30
C ASP A 50 -8.91 13.20 3.73
N ASN A 51 -9.81 12.64 2.92
CA ASN A 51 -11.23 12.55 3.22
C ASN A 51 -11.79 11.15 2.88
N PRO A 52 -11.56 10.15 3.75
CA PRO A 52 -12.05 8.80 3.53
C PRO A 52 -13.56 8.72 3.79
N LYS A 53 -14.25 7.83 3.08
CA LYS A 53 -15.63 7.46 3.42
C LYS A 53 -15.67 6.93 4.85
N GLN A 54 -16.58 7.45 5.66
CA GLN A 54 -16.77 6.98 7.03
C GLN A 54 -17.72 5.79 7.04
N GLN A 55 -17.32 4.70 7.69
CA GLN A 55 -18.21 3.58 7.96
C GLN A 55 -19.10 3.94 9.16
N VAL A 56 -20.41 3.95 8.93
CA VAL A 56 -21.42 4.23 9.97
C VAL A 56 -22.46 3.13 10.02
N THR A 57 -23.06 2.91 11.18
CA THR A 57 -24.21 2.02 11.35
C THR A 57 -25.49 2.82 11.13
N LEU A 58 -26.13 2.63 9.97
CA LEU A 58 -27.41 3.27 9.60
C LEU A 58 -28.46 2.21 9.34
N ARG A 59 -29.69 2.42 9.84
CA ARG A 59 -30.85 1.62 9.47
C ARG A 59 -31.57 2.29 8.30
N LEU A 60 -31.82 1.53 7.25
CA LEU A 60 -32.56 1.95 6.07
C LEU A 60 -33.88 1.19 6.00
N ASP A 61 -34.88 1.79 5.37
CA ASP A 61 -36.12 1.09 5.03
C ASP A 61 -35.83 -0.16 4.17
N ARG A 62 -36.62 -1.22 4.39
CA ARG A 62 -36.41 -2.51 3.71
C ARG A 62 -36.61 -2.38 2.20
N ALA A 63 -37.65 -1.70 1.75
CA ALA A 63 -37.92 -1.56 0.31
C ALA A 63 -36.82 -0.78 -0.40
N VAL A 64 -36.27 0.24 0.27
CA VAL A 64 -35.11 0.99 -0.24
C VAL A 64 -33.89 0.08 -0.39
N LEU A 65 -33.57 -0.70 0.65
CA LEU A 65 -32.41 -1.60 0.63
C LEU A 65 -32.54 -2.68 -0.45
N GLU A 66 -33.71 -3.31 -0.58
CA GLU A 66 -34.00 -4.31 -1.60
C GLU A 66 -33.90 -3.71 -3.01
N GLY A 67 -34.49 -2.52 -3.22
CA GLY A 67 -34.42 -1.80 -4.50
C GLY A 67 -32.99 -1.54 -4.95
N PHE A 68 -32.11 -1.09 -4.04
CA PHE A 68 -30.71 -0.91 -4.37
C PHE A 68 -29.99 -2.25 -4.57
N ARG A 69 -30.21 -3.27 -3.74
CA ARG A 69 -29.58 -4.59 -3.91
C ARG A 69 -29.92 -5.24 -5.26
N ALA A 70 -31.15 -5.06 -5.73
CA ALA A 70 -31.59 -5.55 -7.03
C ALA A 70 -30.83 -4.93 -8.22
N THR A 71 -30.22 -3.74 -8.03
CA THR A 71 -29.34 -3.13 -9.07
C THR A 71 -28.00 -3.86 -9.24
N GLY A 72 -27.72 -4.89 -8.44
CA GLY A 72 -26.55 -5.75 -8.57
C GLY A 72 -25.28 -5.16 -7.94
N PRO A 73 -24.09 -5.68 -8.33
CA PRO A 73 -22.80 -5.25 -7.80
C PRO A 73 -22.65 -3.72 -7.82
N GLY A 74 -22.09 -3.15 -6.75
CA GLY A 74 -21.90 -1.70 -6.62
C GLY A 74 -23.11 -0.92 -6.08
N TRP A 75 -24.18 -1.59 -5.62
CA TRP A 75 -25.36 -0.90 -5.08
C TRP A 75 -25.06 0.05 -3.91
N GLN A 76 -24.06 -0.25 -3.08
CA GLN A 76 -23.62 0.64 -2.00
C GLN A 76 -23.02 1.96 -2.52
N SER A 77 -22.32 1.91 -3.66
CA SER A 77 -21.81 3.12 -4.31
C SER A 77 -22.95 3.93 -4.93
N ARG A 78 -23.97 3.26 -5.49
CA ARG A 78 -25.16 3.92 -6.05
C ARG A 78 -25.97 4.65 -4.99
N ILE A 79 -26.27 3.99 -3.86
CA ILE A 79 -27.01 4.65 -2.77
C ILE A 79 -26.22 5.85 -2.23
N ASN A 80 -24.90 5.75 -2.10
CA ASN A 80 -24.07 6.88 -1.71
C ASN A 80 -24.11 8.03 -2.73
N ALA A 81 -24.14 7.73 -4.03
CA ALA A 81 -24.29 8.75 -5.08
C ALA A 81 -25.64 9.46 -5.00
N GLU A 82 -26.74 8.73 -4.76
CA GLU A 82 -28.06 9.33 -4.57
C GLU A 82 -28.12 10.23 -3.32
N LEU A 83 -27.49 9.81 -2.21
CA LEU A 83 -27.38 10.64 -1.01
C LEU A 83 -26.57 11.93 -1.27
N ARG A 84 -25.50 11.86 -2.07
CA ARG A 84 -24.74 13.05 -2.48
C ARG A 84 -25.59 14.01 -3.31
N LYS A 85 -26.36 13.48 -4.27
CA LYS A 85 -27.29 14.28 -5.09
C LYS A 85 -28.36 14.95 -4.23
N ALA A 86 -28.96 14.22 -3.28
CA ALA A 86 -29.97 14.76 -2.37
C ALA A 86 -29.43 15.93 -1.52
N LEU A 87 -28.15 15.87 -1.15
CA LEU A 87 -27.44 16.93 -0.44
C LEU A 87 -26.81 17.99 -1.36
N LYS A 88 -26.99 17.89 -2.68
CA LYS A 88 -26.38 18.78 -3.69
C LYS A 88 -24.85 18.87 -3.58
N LEU A 89 -24.20 17.77 -3.19
CA LEU A 89 -22.74 17.68 -3.14
C LEU A 89 -22.19 17.49 -4.56
N LYS A 90 -21.22 18.30 -4.97
CA LYS A 90 -20.47 18.09 -6.22
C LYS A 90 -19.58 16.85 -6.08
N ASP A 91 -19.41 16.12 -7.18
CA ASP A 91 -18.50 14.98 -7.28
C ASP A 91 -17.04 15.39 -7.08
#